data_AF-A0A4R3R9H1-F1
#
_entry.id   AF-A0A4R3R9H1-F1
#
_cell.length_a   1.000
_cell.length_b   1.000
_cell.length_c   1.000
_cell.angle_alpha   90.00
_cell.angle_beta   90.00
_cell.angle_gamma   90.00
#
_symmetry.space_group_name_H-M   'P 1'
#
loop_
_entity.id
_entity.type
_entity.pdbx_description
1 polymer ?
#
loop_
_entity_poly.entity_id
_entity_poly.type
_entity_poly.pdbx_seq_one_letter_code
_entity_poly.pdbx_strand_id
1 'polypeptide(L)' 'MDRRAKLSTGTSDRPSKETIAGSGPGISDDSGRKVEPTDEEAKRKKTSLLNDRRDDLKDKLDEQIDLPQRGSP' A
#
# COMPACT_ATOMS: atom_id res chain seq x y z
N MET A 1 -1.06 32.13 25.62
CA MET A 1 0.15 31.38 25.25
C MET A 1 0.21 31.27 23.73
N ASP A 2 1.33 31.64 23.11
CA ASP A 2 1.48 31.49 21.66
C ASP A 2 1.59 30.01 21.30
N ARG A 3 0.58 29.47 20.62
CA ARG A 3 0.52 28.05 20.23
C ARG A 3 1.60 27.65 19.22
N ARG A 4 2.36 28.62 18.68
CA ARG A 4 3.44 28.41 17.70
C ARG A 4 4.83 28.54 18.30
N ALA A 5 4.95 28.83 19.60
CA ALA A 5 6.23 28.85 20.27
C ALA A 5 6.79 27.43 20.39
N LYS A 6 8.07 27.27 20.08
CA LYS A 6 8.77 25.99 20.26
C LYS A 6 8.96 25.68 21.74
N LEU A 7 8.93 24.40 22.09
CA LEU A 7 9.13 23.91 23.45
C LEU A 7 10.61 23.79 23.84
N SER A 8 11.52 23.73 22.86
CA SER A 8 12.96 23.59 23.07
C SER A 8 13.71 24.55 22.15
N THR A 9 14.89 25.01 22.56
CA THR A 9 15.81 25.88 21.80
C THR A 9 17.25 25.35 21.83
N GLY A 10 17.42 24.04 22.06
CA GLY A 10 18.72 23.40 22.11
C GLY A 10 19.48 23.47 20.78
N THR A 11 20.77 23.15 20.79
CA THR A 11 21.65 23.22 19.59
C THR A 11 21.22 22.32 18.43
N SER A 12 20.39 21.30 18.69
CA SER A 12 19.79 20.44 17.68
C SER A 12 18.42 20.92 17.18
N ASP A 13 17.91 22.03 17.73
CA ASP A 13 16.60 22.55 17.39
C ASP A 13 16.67 23.40 16.12
N ARG A 14 15.87 23.01 15.11
CA ARG A 14 15.85 23.68 13.80
C ARG A 14 15.08 24.99 13.84
N PRO A 15 15.40 26.05 13.09
CA PRO A 15 14.55 27.24 13.04
C PRO A 15 13.12 26.92 12.57
N SER A 16 12.10 27.45 13.24
CA SER A 16 10.68 27.20 12.90
C SER A 16 10.24 27.73 11.54
N LYS A 17 11.07 28.58 10.92
CA LYS A 17 10.80 29.24 9.63
C LYS A 17 11.67 28.74 8.49
N GLU A 18 12.48 27.71 8.71
CA GLU A 18 13.28 27.11 7.64
C GLU A 18 12.48 26.09 6.82
N THR A 19 12.62 26.18 5.50
CA THR A 19 12.14 25.19 4.56
C THR A 19 12.97 23.91 4.67
N ILE A 20 12.31 22.75 4.85
CA ILE A 20 12.95 21.44 4.77
C ILE A 20 13.41 21.22 3.32
N ALA A 21 14.62 20.70 3.11
CA ALA A 21 15.09 20.34 1.77
C ALA A 21 14.07 19.36 1.13
N GLY A 22 13.50 19.74 -0.02
CA GLY A 22 12.41 19.00 -0.68
C GLY A 22 10.98 19.47 -0.36
N SER A 23 10.79 20.41 0.57
CA SER A 23 9.48 21.01 0.92
C SER A 23 9.38 22.49 0.49
N GLY A 24 10.18 22.90 -0.51
CA GLY A 24 10.03 24.22 -1.12
C GLY A 24 8.78 24.30 -2.01
N PRO A 25 8.37 25.51 -2.43
CA PRO A 25 7.36 25.65 -3.47
C PRO A 25 7.84 24.95 -4.75
N GLY A 26 7.24 23.81 -5.07
CA GLY A 26 7.61 22.94 -6.17
C GLY A 26 7.00 21.56 -5.98
N ILE A 27 6.73 20.85 -7.09
CA ILE A 27 6.35 19.43 -7.00
C ILE A 27 7.53 18.64 -6.42
N SER A 28 7.25 17.71 -5.51
CA SER A 28 8.25 16.74 -5.07
C SER A 28 8.78 16.01 -6.30
N ASP A 29 10.10 15.91 -6.42
CA ASP A 29 10.72 15.16 -7.51
C ASP A 29 10.59 13.66 -7.24
N ASP A 30 9.40 13.13 -7.49
CA ASP A 30 9.09 11.70 -7.43
C ASP A 30 9.49 10.98 -8.74
N SER A 31 10.42 11.57 -9.52
CA SER A 31 10.92 11.02 -10.79
C SER A 31 11.83 9.80 -10.60
N GLY A 32 11.50 8.93 -9.66
CA GLY A 32 12.12 7.62 -9.51
C GLY A 32 12.02 6.82 -10.80
N ARG A 33 13.11 6.17 -11.19
CA ARG A 33 13.14 5.30 -12.36
C ARG A 33 12.09 4.20 -12.18
N LYS A 34 11.15 4.09 -13.13
CA LYS A 34 10.20 2.97 -13.16
C LYS A 34 11.01 1.66 -13.24
N VAL A 35 10.77 0.76 -12.29
CA VAL A 35 11.34 -0.58 -12.31
C VAL A 35 10.43 -1.43 -13.19
N GLU A 36 10.90 -1.77 -14.38
CA GLU A 36 10.21 -2.74 -15.23
C GLU A 36 10.48 -4.16 -14.68
N PRO A 37 9.44 -4.92 -14.32
CA PRO A 37 9.63 -6.31 -13.94
C PRO A 37 10.10 -7.12 -15.16
N THR A 38 10.92 -8.14 -14.93
CA THR A 38 11.27 -9.09 -15.98
C THR A 38 10.03 -9.86 -16.44
N ASP A 39 10.04 -10.35 -17.68
CA ASP A 39 8.93 -11.15 -18.22
C ASP A 39 8.62 -12.38 -17.36
N GLU A 40 9.64 -12.98 -16.75
CA GLU A 40 9.47 -14.10 -15.83
C GLU A 40 8.73 -13.70 -14.56
N GLU A 41 9.12 -12.59 -13.93
CA GLU A 41 8.44 -12.08 -12.74
C GLU A 41 7.00 -11.67 -13.05
N ALA A 42 6.78 -11.06 -14.20
CA ALA A 42 5.44 -10.70 -14.66
C ALA A 42 4.57 -11.96 -14.87
N LYS A 43 5.12 -13.02 -15.48
CA LYS A 43 4.42 -14.31 -15.63
C LYS A 43 4.12 -14.95 -14.26
N ARG A 44 5.10 -15.03 -13.36
CA ARG A 44 4.92 -15.61 -12.01
C ARG A 44 3.85 -14.88 -11.21
N LYS A 45 3.85 -13.54 -11.23
CA LYS A 45 2.83 -12.73 -10.55
C LYS A 45 1.44 -12.95 -11.14
N LYS A 46 1.33 -13.02 -12.47
CA LYS A 46 0.05 -13.33 -13.14
C LYS A 46 -0.47 -14.72 -12.76
N THR A 47 0.40 -15.73 -12.74
CA THR A 47 -0.02 -17.09 -12.36
C THR A 47 -0.44 -17.19 -10.90
N SER A 48 0.27 -16.51 -9.98
CA SER A 48 -0.13 -16.45 -8.56
C SER A 48 -1.52 -15.86 -8.43
N LEU A 49 -1.74 -14.67 -8.99
CA LEU A 49 -3.02 -13.95 -8.89
C LEU A 49 -4.21 -14.77 -9.40
N LEU A 50 -4.02 -15.53 -10.49
CA LEU A 50 -5.06 -16.38 -11.05
C LEU A 50 -5.31 -17.64 -10.22
N ASN A 51 -4.26 -18.24 -9.64
CA ASN A 51 -4.38 -19.42 -8.80
C ASN A 51 -5.04 -19.09 -7.47
N ASP A 52 -4.63 -17.99 -6.82
CA ASP A 52 -5.18 -17.55 -5.54
C ASP A 52 -6.71 -17.33 -5.66
N ARG A 53 -7.13 -16.64 -6.72
CA ARG A 53 -8.57 -16.44 -7.02
C ARG A 53 -9.32 -17.75 -7.30
N ARG A 54 -8.67 -18.71 -7.96
CA ARG A 54 -9.28 -20.01 -8.28
C ARG A 54 -9.45 -20.82 -7.00
N ASP A 55 -8.48 -20.80 -6.12
CA ASP A 55 -8.50 -21.58 -4.88
C ASP A 55 -9.57 -21.03 -3.93
N ASP A 56 -9.69 -19.70 -3.79
CA ASP A 56 -10.81 -19.05 -3.09
C ASP A 56 -12.20 -19.46 -3.63
N LEU A 57 -12.32 -19.67 -4.94
CA LEU A 57 -13.57 -20.08 -5.56
C LEU A 57 -13.88 -21.56 -5.33
N LYS A 58 -12.85 -22.41 -5.25
CA LYS A 58 -13.01 -23.83 -4.91
C LYS A 58 -13.45 -23.99 -3.47
N ASP A 59 -12.80 -23.29 -2.54
CA ASP A 59 -13.15 -23.35 -1.11
C ASP A 59 -14.61 -22.96 -0.88
N LYS A 60 -15.08 -21.91 -1.56
CA LYS A 60 -16.50 -21.49 -1.52
C LYS A 60 -17.46 -22.50 -2.14
N LEU A 61 -17.04 -23.19 -3.19
CA LEU A 61 -17.84 -24.22 -3.83
C LEU A 61 -17.97 -25.45 -2.93
N ASP A 62 -16.87 -25.88 -2.33
CA ASP A 62 -16.83 -27.00 -1.40
C ASP A 62 -17.69 -26.69 -0.16
N GLU A 63 -17.61 -25.47 0.38
CA GLU A 63 -18.50 -24.99 1.44
C GLU A 63 -19.98 -25.12 1.03
N GLN A 64 -20.35 -24.66 -0.18
CA GLN A 64 -21.73 -24.76 -0.67
C GLN A 64 -22.22 -26.20 -0.87
N ILE A 65 -21.32 -27.12 -1.22
CA ILE A 65 -21.63 -28.55 -1.38
C ILE A 65 -21.86 -29.20 -0.01
N ASP A 66 -21.04 -28.85 0.97
CA ASP A 66 -21.11 -29.38 2.35
C ASP A 66 -22.31 -28.82 3.13
N LEU A 67 -22.81 -27.64 2.76
CA LEU A 67 -24.06 -27.13 3.31
C LEU A 67 -25.21 -28.09 2.95
N PRO A 68 -26.04 -28.51 3.93
CA PRO A 68 -27.25 -29.25 3.62
C PRO A 68 -28.10 -28.39 2.68
N GLN A 69 -28.33 -28.89 1.47
CA GLN A 69 -29.27 -28.32 0.51
C GLN A 69 -30.67 -28.45 1.12
N ARG A 70 -31.01 -27.52 2.03
CA ARG A 70 -32.33 -27.48 2.65
C ARG A 70 -33.34 -27.43 1.52
N GLY A 71 -34.14 -28.48 1.44
CA GLY A 71 -35.22 -28.61 0.49
C GLY A 71 -36.05 -27.35 0.48
N SER A 72 -36.24 -26.79 -0.71
CA SER A 72 -37.36 -25.91 -0.97
C SER A 72 -38.65 -26.58 -0.46
N PRO A 73 -39.63 -25.80 0.04
CA PRO A 73 -40.92 -26.33 0.49
C PRO A 73 -41.61 -27.21 -0.56
#